data_AF-A0A2H1WQQ5-F1
#
_entry.id   AF-A0A2H1WQQ5-F1
#
_cell.length_a   1.000
_cell.length_b   1.000
_cell.length_c   1.000
_cell.angle_alpha   90.00
_cell.angle_beta   90.00
_cell.angle_gamma   90.00
#
_symmetry.space_group_name_H-M   'P 1'
#
loop_
_entity.id
_entity.type
_entity.pdbx_description
1 polymer ?
#
loop_
_entity_poly.entity_id
_entity_poly.type
_entity_poly.pdbx_seq_one_letter_code
_entity_poly.pdbx_strand_id
1 'polypeptide(L)' 'SSWFSNPYTRGSYTYDNLSTPQYPHARATLAEPLVDSTGAPRVLFAGEATDNTHFSTVHGATDTGFREANRLLTKAKL' A
#
# COMPACT_ATOMS: atom_id res chain seq x y z
N SER A 1 -25.18 -4.27 -2.02
CA SER A 1 -23.89 -4.59 -1.36
C SER A 1 -23.79 -3.80 -0.06
N SER A 2 -22.85 -4.15 0.81
CA SER A 2 -22.69 -3.52 2.14
C SER A 2 -21.22 -3.22 2.45
N TRP A 3 -20.46 -2.74 1.46
CA TRP A 3 -19.00 -2.53 1.55
C TRP A 3 -18.58 -1.61 2.70
N PHE A 4 -19.35 -0.54 2.95
CA PHE A 4 -19.06 0.42 4.02
C PHE A 4 -19.20 -0.19 5.42
N SER A 5 -20.25 -0.99 5.66
CA SER A 5 -20.51 -1.58 6.98
C SER A 5 -19.85 -2.95 7.19
N ASN A 6 -19.27 -3.55 6.15
CA ASN A 6 -18.51 -4.79 6.28
C ASN A 6 -17.23 -4.55 7.11
N PRO A 7 -17.01 -5.30 8.21
CA PRO A 7 -15.89 -5.05 9.12
C PRO A 7 -14.51 -5.28 8.50
N TYR A 8 -14.42 -6.04 7.40
CA TYR A 8 -13.17 -6.39 6.71
C TYR A 8 -12.78 -5.41 5.60
N THR A 9 -13.70 -4.56 5.14
CA THR A 9 -13.44 -3.62 4.03
C THR A 9 -13.65 -2.16 4.43
N ARG A 10 -14.66 -1.86 5.26
CA ARG A 10 -14.94 -0.51 5.80
C ARG A 10 -15.05 0.59 4.75
N GLY A 11 -15.41 0.23 3.53
CA GLY A 11 -15.34 1.10 2.35
C GLY A 11 -15.23 0.28 1.07
N SER A 12 -15.26 0.96 -0.07
CA SER A 12 -15.08 0.32 -1.38
C SER A 12 -13.62 0.34 -1.82
N TYR A 13 -13.02 1.53 -1.89
CA TYR A 13 -11.64 1.77 -2.32
C TYR A 13 -11.23 3.18 -1.91
N THR A 14 -9.93 3.43 -1.93
CA THR A 14 -9.35 4.72 -1.56
C THR A 14 -9.58 5.75 -2.66
N TYR A 15 -9.61 7.04 -2.31
CA TYR A 15 -9.65 8.16 -3.25
C TYR A 15 -8.87 9.34 -2.66
N ASP A 16 -8.61 10.37 -3.46
CA ASP A 16 -7.99 11.60 -2.97
C ASP A 16 -9.06 12.55 -2.41
N ASN A 17 -8.92 12.89 -1.14
CA ASN A 17 -9.86 13.76 -0.44
C ASN A 17 -9.38 15.22 -0.43
N LEU A 18 -10.16 16.11 0.18
CA LEU A 18 -9.82 17.54 0.26
C LEU A 18 -8.53 17.84 1.03
N SER A 19 -8.04 16.89 1.84
CA SER A 19 -6.79 17.01 2.60
C SER A 19 -5.57 16.51 1.81
N THR A 20 -5.74 15.86 0.66
CA THR A 20 -4.62 15.39 -0.18
C THR A 20 -3.57 16.46 -0.47
N PRO A 21 -3.91 17.75 -0.73
CA PRO A 21 -2.89 18.80 -0.91
C PRO A 21 -1.98 19.02 0.30
N GLN A 22 -2.44 18.69 1.51
CA GLN A 22 -1.65 18.77 2.74
C GLN A 22 -0.75 17.53 2.93
N TYR A 23 -1.10 16.42 2.27
CA TYR A 23 -0.38 15.14 2.35
C TYR A 23 -0.13 14.55 0.95
N PRO A 24 0.60 15.27 0.07
CA PRO A 24 0.78 14.86 -1.34
C PRO A 24 1.52 13.52 -1.50
N HIS A 25 2.17 13.04 -0.44
CA HIS A 25 2.92 11.79 -0.43
C HIS A 25 2.26 10.69 0.42
N ALA A 26 1.01 10.85 0.87
CA ALA A 26 0.35 9.90 1.77
C ALA A 26 0.40 8.44 1.27
N ARG A 27 0.22 8.21 -0.04
CA ARG A 27 0.31 6.87 -0.64
C ARG A 27 1.72 6.32 -0.63
N ALA A 28 2.70 7.15 -1.01
CA ALA A 28 4.10 6.78 -0.99
C ALA A 28 4.54 6.42 0.44
N THR A 29 4.16 7.23 1.43
CA THR A 29 4.41 6.96 2.85
C THR A 29 3.72 5.67 3.31
N LEU A 30 2.45 5.44 2.93
CA LEU A 30 1.75 4.19 3.26
C LEU A 30 2.43 2.96 2.64
N ALA A 31 3.09 3.11 1.49
CA ALA A 31 3.82 2.05 0.81
C ALA A 31 5.22 1.78 1.40
N GLU A 32 5.69 2.57 2.38
CA GLU A 32 7.01 2.37 2.98
C GLU A 32 7.00 1.17 3.96
N PRO A 33 8.00 0.28 3.91
CA PRO A 33 8.07 -0.83 4.83
C PRO A 33 8.51 -0.34 6.23
N LEU A 34 8.03 -1.00 7.28
CA LEU A 34 8.62 -0.86 8.61
C LEU A 34 9.87 -1.74 8.69
N VAL A 35 10.99 -1.13 9.06
CA VAL A 35 12.29 -1.80 9.16
C VAL A 35 12.71 -1.97 10.62
N ASP A 36 13.54 -2.98 10.90
CA ASP A 36 14.22 -3.10 12.18
C ASP A 36 15.50 -2.24 12.26
N SER A 37 16.24 -2.35 13.35
CA SER A 37 17.49 -1.61 13.57
C SER A 37 18.61 -1.95 12.57
N THR A 38 18.50 -3.06 11.84
CA THR A 38 19.45 -3.46 10.80
C THR A 38 19.04 -2.93 9.42
N GLY A 39 17.89 -2.25 9.32
CA GLY A 39 17.31 -1.83 8.05
C GLY A 39 16.69 -2.98 7.25
N ALA A 40 16.38 -4.10 7.91
CA ALA A 40 15.68 -5.21 7.30
C ALA A 40 14.15 -4.98 7.41
N PRO A 41 13.38 -5.12 6.31
CA PRO A 41 11.94 -4.92 6.34
C PRO A 41 11.27 -6.04 7.15
N ARG A 42 10.42 -5.66 8.12
CA ARG A 42 9.66 -6.56 8.99
C ARG A 42 8.18 -6.56 8.69
N VAL A 43 7.65 -5.40 8.28
CA VAL A 43 6.26 -5.23 7.84
C VAL A 43 6.27 -4.48 6.52
N LEU A 44 5.58 -5.03 5.52
CA LEU A 44 5.48 -4.47 4.19
C LEU A 44 4.00 -4.24 3.87
N PHE A 45 3.71 -3.21 3.08
CA PHE A 45 2.35 -2.81 2.75
C PHE A 45 2.13 -2.89 1.23
N ALA A 46 1.13 -3.66 0.84
CA ALA A 46 0.63 -3.79 -0.52
C ALA A 46 -0.88 -3.51 -0.54
N GLY A 47 -1.45 -3.44 -1.74
CA GLY A 47 -2.86 -3.18 -1.97
C GLY A 47 -3.09 -1.84 -2.66
N GLU A 48 -4.32 -1.64 -3.15
CA GLU A 48 -4.68 -0.53 -4.04
C GLU A 48 -4.29 0.85 -3.49
N ALA A 49 -4.42 1.06 -2.18
CA ALA A 49 -4.15 2.34 -1.53
C ALA A 49 -2.68 2.75 -1.56
N THR A 50 -1.77 1.82 -1.90
CA THR A 50 -0.31 1.97 -1.85
C THR A 50 0.31 2.23 -3.22
N ASP A 51 -0.50 2.34 -4.29
CA ASP A 51 -0.04 2.73 -5.62
C ASP A 51 -0.23 4.24 -5.84
N ASN A 52 0.78 4.93 -6.37
CA ASN A 52 0.70 6.38 -6.59
C ASN A 52 -0.13 6.76 -7.83
N THR A 53 -0.33 5.82 -8.77
CA THR A 53 -0.92 6.10 -10.08
C THR A 53 -2.19 5.29 -10.32
N HIS A 54 -2.20 4.02 -9.92
CA HIS A 54 -3.29 3.07 -10.17
C HIS A 54 -4.06 2.71 -8.90
N PHE A 55 -4.16 3.62 -7.92
CA PHE A 55 -5.00 3.41 -6.75
C PHE A 55 -6.48 3.24 -7.14
N SER A 56 -7.27 2.67 -6.25
CA SER A 56 -8.66 2.25 -6.48
C SER A 56 -8.86 1.14 -7.51
N THR A 57 -7.79 0.51 -8.02
CA THR A 57 -7.89 -0.51 -9.08
C THR A 57 -7.33 -1.87 -8.65
N VAL A 58 -7.80 -2.92 -9.32
CA VAL A 58 -7.29 -4.30 -9.12
C VAL A 58 -5.88 -4.49 -9.67
N HIS A 59 -5.55 -3.86 -10.81
CA HIS A 59 -4.20 -3.97 -11.36
C HIS A 59 -3.18 -3.22 -10.49
N GLY A 60 -3.50 -2.04 -9.95
CA GLY A 60 -2.65 -1.38 -8.95
C GLY A 60 -2.46 -2.22 -7.68
N ALA A 61 -3.51 -2.89 -7.19
CA ALA A 61 -3.36 -3.84 -6.08
C ALA A 61 -2.43 -5.02 -6.43
N THR A 62 -2.47 -5.50 -7.68
CA THR A 62 -1.60 -6.58 -8.17
C THR A 62 -0.15 -6.11 -8.29
N ASP A 63 0.08 -4.95 -8.89
CA ASP A 63 1.41 -4.35 -9.09
C ASP A 63 2.10 -4.07 -7.75
N THR A 64 1.36 -3.54 -6.78
CA THR A 64 1.88 -3.32 -5.41
C THR A 64 2.21 -4.63 -4.70
N GLY A 65 1.48 -5.71 -4.97
CA GLY A 65 1.81 -7.05 -4.50
C GLY A 65 3.15 -7.56 -5.03
N PHE A 66 3.38 -7.43 -6.36
CA PHE A 66 4.67 -7.77 -6.95
C PHE A 66 5.81 -6.87 -6.43
N ARG A 67 5.54 -5.58 -6.21
CA ARG A 67 6.50 -4.65 -5.61
C ARG A 67 7.01 -5.12 -4.26
N GLU A 68 6.11 -5.49 -3.33
CA GLU A 68 6.53 -5.96 -2.00
C GLU A 68 7.19 -7.35 -2.05
N ALA A 69 6.72 -8.24 -2.93
CA ALA A 69 7.38 -9.54 -3.15
C ALA A 69 8.83 -9.36 -3.62
N ASN A 70 9.07 -8.46 -4.57
CA ASN A 70 10.41 -8.14 -5.06
C ASN A 70 11.32 -7.51 -3.99
N ARG A 71 10.76 -6.67 -3.10
CA ARG A 71 11.48 -6.12 -1.94
C ARG A 71 11.96 -7.23 -1.00
N LEU A 72 11.10 -8.20 -0.71
CA LEU A 72 11.46 -9.38 0.09
C LEU A 72 12.56 -10.20 -0.60
N LEU A 73 12.40 -10.54 -1.88
CA LEU A 73 13.37 -11.36 -2.62
C LEU A 73 14.74 -10.69 -2.76
N THR A 74 14.77 -9.38 -2.95
CA THR A 74 16.03 -8.63 -3.07
C THR A 74 16.82 -8.62 -1.76
N LYS A 75 16.12 -8.52 -0.62
CA LYS A 75 16.73 -8.54 0.73
C LYS A 75 16.99 -9.97 1.25
N ALA A 76 16.33 -10.98 0.68
CA ALA A 76 16.47 -12.39 1.05
C ALA A 76 17.61 -13.13 0.30
N LYS A 77 18.37 -12.44 -0.56
CA LYS A 77 19.63 -13.01 -1.06
C LYS A 77 20.60 -13.16 0.12
N LEU A 78 20.69 -14.41 0.60
CA LEU A 78 21.71 -14.92 1.52
C LEU A 78 23.11 -14.69 0.96
#